data_AF-A0A2S9TE26-F1
#
_entry.id   AF-A0A2S9TE26-F1
#
_cell.length_a   1.000
_cell.length_b   1.000
_cell.length_c   1.000
_cell.angle_alpha   90.00
_cell.angle_beta   90.00
_cell.angle_gamma   90.00
#
_symmetry.space_group_name_H-M   'P 1'
#
loop_
_entity.id
_entity.type
_entity.pdbx_description
1 polymer ?
#
loop_
_entity_poly.entity_id
_entity_poly.type
_entity_poly.pdbx_seq_one_letter_code
_entity_poly.pdbx_strand_id
1 'polypeptide(L)' 'MIKDLTFHINNKAYTISVDEELEKELCKYLDTEKNNDTKSLLLAYLKLNQEYRTFRKEVEDITNKIAGF' A
#
# COMPACT_ATOMS: atom_id res chain seq x y z
N MET A 1 -13.31 10.29 -3.05
CA MET A 1 -13.93 10.81 -1.81
C MET A 1 -13.06 10.42 -0.62
N ILE A 2 -12.87 11.28 0.39
CA ILE A 2 -12.12 10.92 1.62
C ILE A 2 -13.11 10.28 2.61
N LYS A 3 -12.72 9.16 3.21
CA LYS A 3 -13.50 8.49 4.26
C LYS A 3 -12.61 7.90 5.34
N ASP A 4 -13.20 7.62 6.49
CA ASP A 4 -12.51 6.95 7.58
C ASP A 4 -12.54 5.42 7.39
N LEU A 5 -11.36 4.81 7.52
CA LEU A 5 -11.14 3.37 7.40
C LEU A 5 -10.52 2.86 8.69
N THR A 6 -11.08 1.78 9.24
CA THR A 6 -10.61 1.18 10.50
C THR A 6 -9.98 -0.17 10.24
N PHE A 7 -8.76 -0.35 10.72
CA PHE A 7 -8.07 -1.64 10.76
C PHE A 7 -7.93 -2.12 12.20
N HIS A 8 -8.11 -3.41 12.40
CA HIS A 8 -7.78 -4.06 13.66
C HIS A 8 -6.39 -4.69 13.51
N ILE A 9 -5.44 -4.27 14.36
CA ILE A 9 -4.07 -4.80 14.37
C ILE A 9 -3.71 -5.17 15.81
N ASN A 10 -3.43 -6.45 16.06
CA ASN A 10 -3.18 -7.03 17.39
C ASN A 10 -4.26 -6.64 18.42
N ASN A 11 -5.52 -6.79 18.05
CA ASN A 11 -6.70 -6.44 18.87
C ASN A 11 -6.82 -4.94 19.22
N LYS A 12 -6.08 -4.06 18.54
CA LYS A 12 -6.22 -2.61 18.65
C LYS A 12 -6.84 -2.06 17.37
N ALA A 13 -7.82 -1.18 17.50
CA ALA A 13 -8.42 -0.48 16.38
C ALA A 13 -7.59 0.77 16.03
N TYR A 14 -7.31 0.95 14.74
CA TYR A 14 -6.65 2.12 14.18
C TYR A 14 -7.52 2.68 13.07
N THR A 15 -7.96 3.93 13.22
CA THR A 15 -8.78 4.61 12.22
C THR A 15 -7.96 5.68 11.53
N ILE A 16 -8.00 5.70 10.20
CA ILE A 16 -7.29 6.65 9.34
C ILE A 16 -8.22 7.18 8.27
N SER A 17 -8.05 8.45 7.89
CA SER A 17 -8.78 9.02 6.76
C SER A 17 -8.02 8.71 5.47
N VAL A 18 -8.69 8.06 4.52
CA VAL A 18 -8.11 7.60 3.25
C VAL A 18 -9.01 8.02 2.09
N ASP A 19 -8.41 8.20 0.92
CA ASP A 19 -9.15 8.25 -0.34
C ASP A 19 -9.41 6.83 -0.89
N GLU A 20 -10.16 6.76 -1.99
CA GLU A 20 -10.56 5.50 -2.63
C GLU A 20 -9.38 4.71 -3.21
N GLU A 21 -8.29 5.37 -3.60
CA GLU A 21 -7.11 4.72 -4.16
C GLU A 21 -6.29 4.09 -3.04
N LEU A 22 -6.02 4.86 -1.99
CA LEU A 22 -5.29 4.41 -0.81
C LEU A 22 -6.05 3.29 -0.09
N GLU A 23 -7.37 3.37 0.03
CA GLU A 23 -8.17 2.26 0.56
C GLU A 23 -7.94 0.98 -0.24
N LYS A 24 -8.06 1.04 -1.57
CA LYS A 24 -7.87 -0.12 -2.43
C LYS A 24 -6.48 -0.71 -2.25
N GLU A 25 -5.45 0.12 -2.14
CA GLU A 25 -4.08 -0.35 -1.94
C GLU A 25 -3.88 -1.02 -0.59
N LEU A 26 -4.37 -0.43 0.51
CA LEU A 26 -4.23 -1.01 1.84
C LEU A 26 -5.01 -2.34 1.95
N CYS A 27 -6.22 -2.39 1.40
CA CYS A 27 -7.08 -3.57 1.42
C CYS A 27 -6.56 -4.73 0.54
N LYS A 28 -5.54 -4.53 -0.31
CA LYS A 28 -4.84 -5.65 -0.99
C LYS A 28 -4.12 -6.58 -0.01
N TYR A 29 -3.69 -6.05 1.14
CA TYR A 29 -2.80 -6.76 2.06
C TYR A 29 -3.29 -6.82 3.50
N LEU A 30 -4.17 -5.90 3.91
CA LEU A 30 -4.77 -5.85 5.23
C LEU A 30 -6.28 -6.05 5.12
N ASP A 31 -6.86 -6.80 6.05
CA ASP A 31 -8.29 -7.10 6.08
C ASP A 31 -8.96 -6.22 7.14
N THR A 32 -9.99 -5.45 6.77
CA THR A 32 -10.72 -4.57 7.70
C THR A 32 -11.67 -5.35 8.62
N GLU A 33 -12.12 -6.53 8.17
CA GLU A 33 -13.08 -7.39 8.88
C GLU A 33 -12.40 -8.37 9.83
N LYS A 34 -11.07 -8.46 9.77
CA LYS A 34 -10.27 -9.37 10.62
C LYS A 34 -9.23 -8.61 11.43
N ASN A 35 -8.80 -9.25 12.51
CA ASN A 35 -7.65 -8.80 13.24
C ASN A 35 -6.37 -9.19 12.48
N ASN A 36 -5.64 -8.18 12.03
CA ASN A 36 -4.32 -8.33 11.42
C ASN A 36 -3.27 -8.47 12.53
N ASP A 37 -2.19 -9.20 12.25
CA ASP A 37 -1.05 -9.24 13.15
C ASP A 37 0.08 -8.31 12.67
N THR A 38 1.09 -8.09 13.51
CA THR A 38 2.25 -7.25 13.14
C THR A 38 3.00 -7.81 11.92
N LYS A 39 2.97 -9.13 11.69
CA LYS A 39 3.65 -9.76 10.56
C LYS A 39 2.94 -9.39 9.25
N SER A 40 1.60 -9.41 9.22
CA SER A 40 0.78 -8.96 8.10
C SER A 40 1.04 -7.48 7.81
N LEU A 41 1.14 -6.64 8.84
CA LEU A 41 1.49 -5.23 8.67
C LEU A 41 2.88 -5.05 8.03
N LEU A 42 3.89 -5.78 8.51
CA LEU A 42 5.25 -5.73 7.95
C LEU A 42 5.26 -6.23 6.49
N LEU A 43 4.55 -7.31 6.20
CA LEU A 43 4.42 -7.84 4.84
C LEU A 43 3.75 -6.84 3.89
N ALA A 44 2.67 -6.18 4.33
CA ALA A 44 1.98 -5.16 3.55
C ALA A 44 2.94 -4.01 3.20
N TYR A 45 3.68 -3.50 4.19
CA TYR A 45 4.68 -2.46 3.98
C TYR A 45 5.77 -2.88 2.97
N LEU A 46 6.32 -4.09 3.11
CA LEU A 46 7.36 -4.60 2.22
C LEU A 46 6.86 -4.74 0.78
N LYS A 47 5.63 -5.25 0.59
CA LYS A 47 5.04 -5.41 -0.74
C LYS A 47 4.77 -4.06 -1.41
N LEU A 48 4.14 -3.12 -0.71
CA LEU A 48 3.90 -1.77 -1.23
C LEU A 48 5.22 -1.08 -1.63
N ASN A 49 6.27 -1.21 -0.80
CA ASN A 49 7.58 -0.67 -1.13
C ASN A 49 8.21 -1.34 -2.37
N GLN A 50 8.05 -2.65 -2.51
CA GLN A 50 8.57 -3.39 -3.65
C GLN A 50 7.85 -2.99 -4.95
N GLU A 51 6.52 -2.84 -4.92
CA GLU A 51 5.73 -2.35 -6.05
C GLU A 51 6.16 -0.94 -6.45
N TYR A 52 6.28 -0.02 -5.49
CA TYR A 52 6.76 1.34 -5.75
C TYR A 52 8.17 1.37 -6.36
N ARG A 53 9.12 0.59 -5.81
CA ARG A 53 10.49 0.53 -6.34
C ARG A 53 10.54 -0.05 -7.75
N THR A 54 9.69 -1.03 -8.04
CA THR A 54 9.59 -1.65 -9.36
C THR A 54 9.06 -0.65 -10.37
N PHE A 55 7.93 0.01 -10.05
CA PHE A 55 7.34 1.06 -10.87
C PHE A 55 8.33 2.20 -11.14
N ARG A 56 9.01 2.70 -10.10
CA ARG A 56 10.01 3.76 -10.26
C ARG A 56 11.13 3.35 -11.21
N LYS A 57 11.65 2.13 -11.08
CA LYS A 57 12.69 1.62 -11.97
C LYS A 57 12.20 1.53 -13.41
N GLU A 58 10.99 1.04 -13.64
CA GLU A 58 10.40 0.96 -14.97
C GLU A 58 10.27 2.35 -15.63
N VAL A 59 9.83 3.36 -14.87
CA VAL A 59 9.75 4.75 -15.34
C VAL A 59 11.14 5.31 -15.67
N GLU A 60 12.14 5.07 -14.82
CA GLU A 60 13.52 5.46 -15.07
C GLU A 60 14.07 4.79 -16.34
N ASP A 61 13.83 3.49 -16.52
CA ASP A 61 14.25 2.72 -17.70
C ASP A 61 13.59 3.24 -18.99
N ILE A 62 12.30 3.60 -18.94
CA ILE A 62 11.58 4.20 -20.07
C ILE A 62 12.15 5.58 -20.41
N THR A 63 12.38 6.41 -19.38
CA THR A 63 12.91 7.76 -19.57
C THR A 63 14.29 7.73 -20.19
N ASN A 64 15.17 6.84 -19.72
CA ASN A 64 16.50 6.65 -20.28
C ASN A 64 16.47 6.14 -21.73
N LYS A 65 15.52 5.25 -22.06
CA LYS A 65 15.33 4.82 -23.45
C LYS A 65 14.93 5.99 -24.34
N ILE A 66 13.96 6.81 -23.93
CA ILE A 66 13.50 7.97 -24.71
C ILE A 66 14.61 9.02 -24.87
N ALA A 67 15.36 9.32 -23.80
CA ALA A 67 16.45 10.30 -23.86
C ALA A 67 17.66 9.86 -24.71
N GLY A 68 17.79 8.56 -24.97
CA GLY A 68 18.79 8.00 -25.88
C GLY A 68 18.38 7.97 -27.35
N PHE A 69 17.15 8.37 -27.68
CA PHE A 69 16.67 8.65 -29.04
C PHE A 69 16.69 10.16 -29.31
#